data_AF-A0A7J4DUU2-F1
#
_entry.id   AF-A0A7J4DUU2-F1
#
_cell.length_a   1.000
_cell.length_b   1.000
_cell.length_c   1.000
_cell.angle_alpha   90.00
_cell.angle_beta   90.00
_cell.angle_gamma   90.00
#
_symmetry.space_group_name_H-M   'P 1'
#
loop_
_entity.id
_entity.type
_entity.pdbx_description
1 polymer ?
#
loop_
_entity_poly.entity_id
_entity_poly.type
_entity_poly.pdbx_seq_one_letter_code
_entity_poly.pdbx_strand_id
1 'polypeptide(L)' 'MARRVRKPPFKACRKCKFLVPREATRCPSCGSTDLSEDWEGAIVVIDSEKSEVAKRLGFTQSGRYALRVR' A
#
# COMPACT_ATOMS: atom_id res chain seq x y z
N MET A 1 11.19 24.70 -13.58
CA MET A 1 11.84 24.21 -12.34
C MET A 1 11.28 22.82 -12.03
N ALA A 2 12.10 21.77 -12.07
CA ALA A 2 11.62 20.42 -11.79
C ALA A 2 11.19 20.33 -10.32
N ARG A 3 9.88 20.11 -10.09
CA ARG A 3 9.33 19.79 -8.77
C ARG A 3 10.14 18.61 -8.22
N ARG A 4 10.92 18.80 -7.15
CA ARG A 4 11.48 17.65 -6.41
C ARG A 4 10.30 16.87 -5.87
N VAL A 5 9.83 15.90 -6.64
CA VAL A 5 8.90 14.89 -6.16
C VAL A 5 9.69 14.12 -5.12
N ARG A 6 9.46 14.42 -3.84
CA ARG A 6 9.98 13.61 -2.74
C ARG A 6 9.41 12.21 -2.98
N LYS A 7 10.24 11.31 -3.49
CA LYS A 7 9.83 9.92 -3.73
C LYS A 7 9.34 9.36 -2.40
N PRO A 8 8.11 8.81 -2.33
CA PRO A 8 7.61 8.28 -1.08
C PRO A 8 8.52 7.14 -0.59
N PRO A 9 8.69 6.97 0.73
CA PRO A 9 9.48 5.87 1.29
C PRO A 9 8.85 4.48 1.06
N PHE A 10 7.62 4.43 0.53
CA PHE A 10 6.89 3.21 0.26
C PHE A 10 6.47 3.12 -1.21
N LYS A 11 6.39 1.89 -1.72
CA LYS A 11 5.72 1.52 -2.96
C LYS A 11 4.38 0.86 -2.64
N ALA A 12 3.39 1.02 -3.48
CA ALA A 12 2.11 0.33 -3.35
C ALA A 12 2.03 -0.82 -4.35
N CYS A 13 1.59 -2.00 -3.91
CA CYS A 13 1.28 -3.09 -4.82
C CYS A 13 0.02 -2.78 -5.63
N ARG A 14 0.07 -2.88 -6.96
CA ARG A 14 -1.11 -2.62 -7.79
C ARG A 14 -2.23 -3.65 -7.62
N LYS A 15 -1.89 -4.89 -7.22
CA LYS A 15 -2.87 -5.98 -7.03
C LYS A 15 -3.64 -5.88 -5.71
N CYS A 16 -2.94 -5.75 -4.59
CA CYS A 16 -3.56 -5.77 -3.25
C CYS A 16 -3.48 -4.42 -2.51
N LYS A 17 -2.91 -3.38 -3.14
CA LYS A 17 -2.73 -2.04 -2.59
C LYS A 17 -1.85 -1.97 -1.34
N PHE A 18 -1.19 -3.06 -0.96
CA PHE A 18 -0.30 -3.08 0.21
C PHE A 18 0.91 -2.18 -0.01
N LEU A 19 1.24 -1.38 1.00
CA LEU A 19 2.41 -0.51 1.02
C LEU A 19 3.62 -1.29 1.53
N VAL A 20 4.64 -1.38 0.68
CA VAL A 20 5.91 -2.04 0.97
C VAL A 20 7.04 -1.03 1.04
N PRO A 21 8.13 -1.31 1.78
CA PRO A 21 9.34 -0.49 1.73
C PRO A 21 9.83 -0.31 0.31
N ARG A 22 10.47 0.81 0.00
CA ARG A 22 10.91 1.14 -1.35
C ARG A 22 11.92 0.13 -1.91
N GLU A 23 12.75 -0.44 -1.04
CA GLU A 23 13.72 -1.50 -1.35
C GLU A 23 13.08 -2.87 -1.60
N ALA A 24 11.81 -3.08 -1.23
CA ALA A 24 11.13 -4.34 -1.48
C ALA A 24 10.92 -4.56 -3.00
N THR A 25 11.28 -5.75 -3.46
CA THR A 25 11.07 -6.21 -4.84
C THR A 25 9.77 -6.99 -4.99
N ARG A 26 9.22 -7.51 -3.90
CA ARG A 26 8.03 -8.36 -3.89
C ARG A 26 7.08 -7.96 -2.77
N CYS A 27 5.78 -7.99 -3.05
CA CYS A 27 4.75 -7.77 -2.06
C CYS A 27 4.68 -8.96 -1.08
N PRO A 28 4.79 -8.73 0.24
CA PRO A 28 4.69 -9.80 1.24
C PRO A 28 3.25 -10.32 1.43
N SER A 29 2.24 -9.53 1.05
CA SER A 29 0.83 -9.91 1.21
C SER A 29 0.34 -10.82 0.07
N CYS A 30 0.63 -10.49 -1.19
CA CYS A 30 0.13 -11.26 -2.35
C CYS A 30 1.22 -11.91 -3.21
N GLY A 31 2.51 -11.67 -2.92
CA GLY A 31 3.62 -12.22 -3.70
C GLY A 31 3.83 -11.59 -5.08
N SER A 32 3.11 -10.52 -5.44
CA SER A 32 3.31 -9.81 -6.71
C SER A 32 4.57 -8.95 -6.71
N THR A 33 5.21 -8.81 -7.87
CA THR A 33 6.33 -7.89 -8.12
C THR A 33 5.87 -6.58 -8.76
N ASP A 34 4.56 -6.43 -9.04
CA ASP A 34 3.98 -5.23 -9.65
C ASP A 34 3.71 -4.17 -8.57
N LEU A 35 4.74 -3.34 -8.34
CA LEU A 35 4.81 -2.31 -7.32
C LEU A 35 4.94 -0.94 -7.99
N SER A 36 4.12 0.03 -7.55
CA SER A 36 4.13 1.40 -8.06
C SER A 36 4.64 2.39 -7.00
N GLU A 37 5.46 3.34 -7.43
CA GLU A 37 5.85 4.50 -6.63
C GLU A 37 4.78 5.61 -6.65
N ASP A 38 3.81 5.55 -7.58
CA ASP A 38 2.72 6.52 -7.72
C ASP A 38 1.43 5.98 -7.09
N TRP A 39 1.17 6.41 -5.86
CA TRP A 39 -0.01 6.04 -5.10
C TRP A 39 -0.45 7.20 -4.21
N GLU A 40 -1.75 7.24 -3.92
CA GLU A 40 -2.38 8.33 -3.20
C GLU A 40 -3.26 7.78 -2.06
N GLY A 41 -3.18 8.46 -0.91
CA GLY A 41 -3.90 8.10 0.31
C GLY A 41 -3.33 6.86 1.01
N ALA A 42 -3.00 6.98 2.29
CA ALA A 42 -2.51 5.87 3.11
C ALA A 42 -3.56 5.48 4.15
N ILE A 43 -3.78 4.17 4.32
CA ILE A 43 -4.58 3.58 5.39
C ILE A 43 -3.68 2.66 6.18
N VAL A 44 -3.75 2.76 7.51
CA VAL A 44 -3.05 1.85 8.41
C VAL A 44 -4.11 1.02 9.13
N VAL A 45 -4.15 -0.27 8.83
CA VAL A 45 -5.00 -1.24 9.51
C VAL A 45 -4.20 -1.83 10.66
N ILE A 46 -4.56 -1.47 11.89
CA ILE A 46 -3.93 -2.01 13.11
C ILE A 46 -4.52 -3.38 13.44
N ASP A 47 -5.85 -3.48 13.42
CA ASP A 47 -6.61 -4.69 13.72
C ASP A 47 -7.69 -4.84 12.64
N SER A 48 -7.60 -5.89 11.82
CA SER A 48 -8.53 -6.16 10.73
C SER A 48 -9.88 -6.70 11.22
N GLU A 49 -9.93 -7.33 12.39
CA GLU A 49 -11.16 -7.92 12.94
C GLU A 49 -12.05 -6.86 13.59
N LYS A 50 -11.44 -5.84 14.21
CA LYS A 50 -12.19 -4.73 14.83
C LYS A 50 -12.43 -3.55 13.89
N SER A 51 -11.65 -3.41 12.82
CA SER A 51 -11.78 -2.29 11.89
C SER A 51 -12.89 -2.50 10.87
N GLU A 52 -13.96 -1.72 10.99
CA GLU A 52 -15.03 -1.71 9.99
C GLU A 52 -14.54 -1.21 8.62
N VAL A 53 -13.57 -0.29 8.61
CA VAL A 53 -12.93 0.20 7.38
C VAL A 53 -12.18 -0.93 6.68
N ALA A 54 -11.45 -1.77 7.44
CA ALA A 54 -10.76 -2.92 6.87
C ALA A 54 -11.74 -3.93 6.27
N LYS A 55 -12.84 -4.23 6.96
CA LYS A 55 -13.91 -5.11 6.47
C LYS A 55 -14.54 -4.60 5.18
N ARG A 56 -14.90 -3.31 5.14
CA ARG A 56 -15.49 -2.67 3.94
C ARG A 56 -14.55 -2.68 2.74
N LEU A 57 -13.24 -2.56 2.97
CA LEU A 57 -12.22 -2.60 1.93
C LEU A 57 -11.71 -4.02 1.61
N GLY A 58 -12.17 -5.04 2.33
CA GLY A 58 -11.72 -6.43 2.17
C GLY A 58 -10.28 -6.67 2.62
N PHE A 59 -9.73 -5.82 3.49
CA PHE A 59 -8.39 -6.01 4.05
C PHE A 59 -8.44 -6.98 5.24
N THR A 60 -7.94 -8.19 5.03
CA THR A 60 -7.92 -9.26 6.04
C THR A 60 -6.70 -9.22 6.95
N GLN A 61 -5.63 -8.55 6.51
CA GLN A 61 -4.37 -8.47 7.24
C GLN A 61 -4.14 -7.07 7.81
N SER A 62 -3.48 -7.00 8.96
CA SER A 62 -2.95 -5.75 9.49
C SER A 62 -1.76 -5.29 8.65
N GLY A 63 -1.67 -3.98 8.43
CA GLY A 63 -0.66 -3.42 7.56
C GLY A 63 -1.02 -2.05 7.02
N ARG A 64 -0.17 -1.56 6.12
CA ARG A 64 -0.32 -0.27 5.47
C ARG A 64 -0.81 -0.50 4.05
N TYR A 65 -1.83 0.23 3.64
CA TYR A 65 -2.47 0.10 2.33
C TYR A 65 -2.60 1.47 1.67
N ALA A 66 -2.53 1.49 0.35
CA ALA A 66 -2.86 2.66 -0.46
C ALA A 66 -4.35 2.65 -0.82
N LEU A 67 -4.97 3.82 -0.89
CA LEU A 67 -6.34 3.96 -1.39
C LEU A 67 -6.39 3.82 -2.92
N ARG A 68 -5.50 4.56 -3.59
CA ARG A 68 -5.37 4.62 -5.04
C ARG A 68 -3.92 4.33 -5.43
N VAL A 69 -3.74 3.48 -6.44
CA VAL A 69 -2.43 3.12 -7.01
C VAL A 69 -2.52 3.34 -8.52
N ARG A 70 -1.49 3.95 -9.11
CA ARG A 70 -1.39 4.20 -10.56
C ARG A 70 -0.33 3.32 -11.21
#